data_AF-X1GZJ6-F1
#
_entry.id   AF-X1GZJ6-F1
#
_cell.length_a   1.000
_cell.length_b   1.000
_cell.length_c   1.000
_cell.angle_alpha   90.00
_cell.angle_beta   90.00
_cell.angle_gamma   90.00
#
_symmetry.space_group_name_H-M   'P 1'
#
loop_
_entity.id
_entity.type
_entity.pdbx_description
1 polymer ?
#
loop_
_entity_poly.entity_id
_entity_poly.type
_entity_poly.pdbx_seq_one_letter_code
_entity_poly.pdbx_strand_id
1 'polypeptide(L)'
;MISLPRSAWDLFYNDYPESRRVAYKLLTRAGFKAALLIPHPWRQKCVLCDGDIVGSWRVDPETKKFVEKERYCRDCGSKRFKWIDGPHFHVVGYGWIVHTKAIEQETGYLVKNIGVINNVGGTIWYQLTHCGIQPGRQTVTYFGLCALSKYKSPPVPKELNLCPICGAIMRRYQDETQTGPPPPPW
;
A
#
# COMPACT_ATOMS: atom_id res chain seq x y z
N MET A 1 9.50 -5.44 4.03
CA MET A 1 9.32 -4.02 4.41
C MET A 1 10.58 -3.23 4.11
N ILE A 2 10.50 -1.91 3.97
CA ILE A 2 11.65 -1.00 3.87
C ILE A 2 11.51 0.14 4.87
N SER A 3 12.56 0.38 5.66
CA SER A 3 12.62 1.42 6.69
C SER A 3 13.50 2.57 6.22
N LEU A 4 13.08 3.79 6.51
CA LEU A 4 13.82 4.98 6.13
C LEU A 4 14.86 5.32 7.21
N PRO A 5 16.09 5.71 6.82
CA PRO A 5 17.04 6.31 7.75
C PRO A 5 16.50 7.66 8.24
N ARG A 6 16.94 8.10 9.43
CA ARG A 6 16.48 9.35 10.04
C ARG A 6 16.67 10.57 9.13
N SER A 7 17.74 10.59 8.34
CA SER A 7 18.02 11.63 7.34
C SER A 7 16.95 11.74 6.24
N ALA A 8 16.15 10.70 6.01
CA ALA A 8 15.12 10.66 4.98
C ALA A 8 13.69 10.77 5.53
N TRP A 9 13.51 10.99 6.84
CA TRP A 9 12.17 11.07 7.43
C TRP A 9 11.37 12.25 6.88
N ASP A 10 12.03 13.38 6.62
CA ASP A 10 11.38 14.57 6.05
C ASP A 10 10.71 14.25 4.70
N LEU A 11 11.34 13.43 3.86
CA LEU A 11 10.73 12.95 2.61
C LEU A 11 9.42 12.21 2.88
N PHE A 12 9.33 11.38 3.92
CA PHE A 12 8.09 10.65 4.18
C PHE A 12 6.91 11.57 4.52
N TYR A 13 7.16 12.60 5.33
CA TYR A 13 6.10 13.49 5.81
C TYR A 13 5.79 14.59 4.77
N ASN A 14 6.83 15.20 4.21
CA ASN A 14 6.70 16.43 3.41
C ASN A 14 6.81 16.19 1.89
N ASP A 15 7.61 15.20 1.43
CA ASP A 15 7.73 14.83 0.01
C ASP A 15 7.47 13.34 -0.23
N TYR A 16 6.24 12.92 0.10
CA TYR A 16 5.84 11.52 -0.01
C TYR A 16 6.00 10.92 -1.42
N PRO A 17 5.74 11.64 -2.52
CA PRO A 17 6.05 11.15 -3.87
C PRO A 17 7.52 10.76 -4.03
N GLU A 18 8.45 11.60 -3.60
CA GLU A 18 9.89 11.30 -3.65
C GLU A 18 10.25 10.13 -2.73
N SER A 19 9.72 10.12 -1.50
CA SER A 19 9.91 9.03 -0.55
C SER A 19 9.54 7.66 -1.14
N ARG A 20 8.39 7.57 -1.82
CA ARG A 20 7.98 6.35 -2.54
C ARG A 20 8.91 6.04 -3.71
N ARG A 21 9.32 7.04 -4.48
CA ARG A 21 10.21 6.85 -5.65
C ARG A 21 11.56 6.25 -5.23
N VAL A 22 12.14 6.76 -4.15
CA VAL A 22 13.37 6.21 -3.56
C VAL A 22 13.12 4.78 -3.09
N ALA A 23 12.04 4.54 -2.34
CA ALA A 23 11.70 3.19 -1.88
C ALA A 23 11.57 2.21 -3.05
N TYR A 24 10.89 2.57 -4.15
CA TYR A 24 10.74 1.72 -5.33
C TYR A 24 12.07 1.35 -5.97
N LYS A 25 12.97 2.34 -6.12
CA LYS A 25 14.30 2.11 -6.71
C LYS A 25 15.09 1.11 -5.86
N LEU A 26 15.09 1.28 -4.54
CA LEU A 26 15.80 0.40 -3.61
C LEU A 26 15.17 -0.99 -3.53
N LEU A 27 13.84 -1.09 -3.52
CA LEU A 27 13.14 -2.38 -3.55
C LEU A 27 13.40 -3.15 -4.84
N THR A 28 13.46 -2.46 -5.98
CA THR A 28 13.81 -3.07 -7.27
C THR A 28 15.25 -3.61 -7.24
N ARG A 29 16.21 -2.84 -6.70
CA ARG A 29 17.60 -3.29 -6.46
C ARG A 29 17.65 -4.49 -5.51
N ALA A 30 16.75 -4.54 -4.52
CA ALA A 30 16.64 -5.65 -3.58
C ALA A 30 15.95 -6.90 -4.17
N GLY A 31 15.55 -6.89 -5.45
CA GLY A 31 15.02 -8.05 -6.15
C GLY A 31 13.49 -8.13 -6.27
N PHE A 32 12.75 -7.10 -5.83
CA PHE A 32 11.32 -7.01 -6.13
C PHE A 32 11.07 -6.82 -7.62
N LYS A 33 10.13 -7.58 -8.19
CA LYS A 33 9.66 -7.45 -9.57
C LYS A 33 8.35 -6.68 -9.66
N ALA A 34 7.51 -6.83 -8.64
CA ALA A 34 6.20 -6.20 -8.55
C ALA A 34 5.70 -6.25 -7.11
N ALA A 35 5.14 -5.15 -6.61
CA ALA A 35 4.61 -5.14 -5.25
C ALA A 35 3.67 -3.96 -5.00
N LEU A 36 3.01 -3.99 -3.85
CA LEU A 36 2.34 -2.86 -3.25
C LEU A 36 3.15 -2.30 -2.07
N LEU A 37 3.04 -1.00 -1.82
CA LEU A 37 3.55 -0.30 -0.64
C LEU A 37 2.38 0.19 0.22
N ILE A 38 2.53 0.04 1.54
CA ILE A 38 1.60 0.57 2.54
C ILE A 38 2.41 1.41 3.55
N PRO A 39 2.15 2.72 3.68
CA PRO A 39 2.90 3.67 4.49
C PRO A 39 2.56 3.56 5.98
N HIS A 40 3.59 3.54 6.81
CA HIS A 40 3.47 3.47 8.27
C HIS A 40 4.44 4.48 8.89
N PRO A 41 3.95 5.60 9.45
CA PRO A 41 4.79 6.65 10.03
C PRO A 41 5.39 6.23 11.38
N TRP A 42 4.72 5.34 12.11
CA TRP A 42 5.09 4.95 13.47
C TRP A 42 5.43 3.46 13.59
N ARG A 43 6.17 3.13 14.64
CA ARG A 43 6.45 1.77 15.10
C ARG A 43 5.92 1.59 16.50
N GLN A 44 5.55 0.35 16.80
CA GLN A 44 5.19 -0.05 18.16
C GLN A 44 6.42 -0.61 18.87
N LYS A 45 6.70 -0.06 20.06
CA LYS A 45 7.76 -0.54 20.95
C LYS A 45 7.20 -0.86 22.32
N CYS A 46 7.81 -1.83 22.99
CA CYS A 46 7.47 -2.17 24.37
C CYS A 46 7.75 -0.99 25.30
N VAL A 47 6.82 -0.67 26.19
CA VAL A 47 7.03 0.39 27.19
C VAL A 47 8.11 0.01 28.20
N LEU A 48 8.29 -1.29 28.48
CA LEU A 48 9.17 -1.77 29.54
C LEU A 48 10.61 -1.98 29.09
N CYS A 49 10.83 -2.43 27.85
CA CYS A 49 12.16 -2.82 27.36
C CYS A 49 12.50 -2.34 25.95
N ASP A 50 11.66 -1.52 25.31
CA ASP A 50 11.85 -1.06 23.92
C ASP A 50 11.96 -2.17 22.85
N GLY A 51 11.62 -3.40 23.23
CA GLY A 51 11.51 -4.56 22.34
C GLY A 51 10.43 -4.40 21.27
N ASP A 52 10.55 -5.18 20.20
CA ASP A 52 9.58 -5.19 19.11
C ASP A 52 8.25 -5.79 19.56
N ILE A 53 7.16 -5.14 19.16
CA ILE A 53 5.81 -5.62 19.37
C ILE A 53 5.39 -6.51 18.20
N VAL A 54 4.91 -7.70 18.51
CA VAL A 54 4.34 -8.64 17.54
C VAL A 54 2.83 -8.63 17.73
N GLY A 55 2.09 -8.34 16.65
CA GLY A 55 0.66 -8.56 16.58
C GLY A 55 0.35 -9.76 15.69
N SER A 56 -0.63 -10.56 16.09
CA SER A 56 -1.19 -11.61 15.24
C SER A 56 -2.68 -11.37 15.02
N TRP A 57 -3.16 -11.86 13.89
CA TRP A 57 -4.56 -11.78 13.47
C TRP A 57 -5.03 -13.19 13.07
N ARG A 58 -6.34 -13.39 13.03
CA ARG A 58 -6.98 -14.61 12.53
C ARG A 58 -8.21 -14.28 11.71
N VAL A 59 -8.68 -15.23 10.92
CA VAL A 59 -10.02 -15.17 10.34
C VAL A 59 -10.97 -15.83 11.33
N ASP A 60 -11.99 -15.11 11.74
CA ASP A 60 -13.06 -15.65 12.58
C ASP A 60 -13.83 -16.75 11.81
N PRO A 61 -13.97 -17.96 12.38
CA PRO A 61 -14.52 -19.10 11.64
C PRO A 61 -16.00 -18.96 11.30
N GLU A 62 -16.76 -18.19 12.09
CA GLU A 62 -18.20 -18.02 11.91
C GLU A 62 -18.49 -16.84 10.98
N THR A 63 -17.99 -15.65 11.34
CA THR A 63 -18.27 -14.40 10.63
C THR A 63 -17.40 -14.20 9.39
N LYS A 64 -16.34 -15.00 9.23
CA LYS A 64 -15.31 -14.87 8.18
C LYS A 64 -14.59 -13.51 8.17
N LYS A 65 -14.69 -12.74 9.26
CA LYS A 65 -14.02 -11.44 9.41
C LYS A 65 -12.59 -11.61 9.90
N PHE A 66 -11.70 -10.71 9.49
CA PHE A 66 -10.38 -10.61 10.10
C PHE A 66 -10.51 -9.98 11.49
N VAL A 67 -9.89 -10.62 12.48
CA VAL A 67 -9.87 -10.14 13.87
C VAL A 67 -8.44 -10.17 14.42
N GLU A 68 -8.08 -9.17 15.21
CA GLU A 68 -6.84 -9.18 15.96
C GLU A 68 -6.91 -10.26 17.05
N LYS A 69 -5.87 -11.08 17.17
CA LYS A 69 -5.81 -12.18 18.12
C LYS A 69 -5.07 -11.76 19.39
N GLU A 70 -3.83 -11.31 19.24
CA GLU A 70 -2.97 -10.92 20.36
C GLU A 70 -1.89 -9.96 19.91
N ARG A 71 -1.43 -9.14 20.85
CA ARG A 71 -0.32 -8.21 20.67
C ARG A 71 0.56 -8.22 21.91
N TYR A 72 1.85 -8.46 21.75
CA TYR A 72 2.80 -8.58 22.86
C TYR A 72 4.23 -8.25 22.44
N CYS A 73 5.06 -7.87 23.40
CA CYS A 73 6.49 -7.70 23.21
C CYS A 73 7.18 -9.06 23.04
N ARG A 74 7.97 -9.21 21.98
CA ARG A 74 8.73 -10.44 21.71
C ARG A 74 9.71 -10.79 22.84
N ASP A 75 10.25 -9.80 23.54
CA ASP A 75 11.36 -10.01 24.47
C ASP A 75 10.89 -10.27 25.91
N CYS A 76 9.80 -9.62 26.36
CA CYS A 76 9.31 -9.74 27.74
C CYS A 76 7.83 -10.11 27.89
N GLY A 77 7.11 -10.34 26.79
CA GLY A 77 5.69 -10.73 26.81
C GLY A 77 4.71 -9.63 27.21
N SER A 78 5.18 -8.43 27.55
CA SER A 78 4.31 -7.30 27.93
C SER A 78 3.35 -6.92 26.81
N LYS A 79 2.10 -6.61 27.19
CA LYS A 79 1.06 -6.08 26.27
C LYS A 79 1.05 -4.55 26.20
N ARG A 80 1.91 -3.88 26.97
CA ARG A 80 2.00 -2.41 27.01
C ARG A 80 2.97 -1.93 25.95
N PHE A 81 2.48 -1.13 25.01
CA PHE A 81 3.28 -0.56 23.93
C PHE A 81 3.14 0.96 23.84
N LYS A 82 4.17 1.59 23.28
CA LYS A 82 4.21 3.01 22.90
C LYS A 82 4.44 3.11 21.40
N TRP A 83 3.89 4.17 20.80
CA TRP A 83 4.17 4.54 19.43
C TRP A 83 5.39 5.45 19.39
N ILE A 84 6.33 5.14 18.50
CA ILE A 84 7.48 5.99 18.21
C ILE A 84 7.52 6.31 16.72
N ASP A 85 8.08 7.46 16.36
CA ASP A 85 8.35 7.75 14.96
C ASP A 85 9.33 6.74 14.38
N GLY A 86 9.05 6.32 13.16
CA GLY A 86 9.85 5.34 12.47
C GLY A 86 9.28 5.05 11.10
N PRO A 87 9.18 6.05 10.20
CA PRO A 87 8.54 5.92 8.91
C PRO A 87 9.12 4.77 8.10
N HIS A 88 8.22 3.95 7.57
CA HIS A 88 8.55 2.79 6.76
C HIS A 88 7.40 2.43 5.84
N PHE A 89 7.71 1.57 4.88
CA PHE A 89 6.71 0.96 4.01
C PHE A 89 6.67 -0.54 4.27
N HIS A 90 5.47 -1.04 4.55
CA HIS A 90 5.20 -2.46 4.35
C HIS A 90 5.13 -2.73 2.85
N VAL A 91 5.73 -3.85 2.43
CA VAL A 91 5.85 -4.22 1.03
C VAL A 91 5.40 -5.65 0.90
N VAL A 92 4.41 -5.87 0.04
CA VAL A 92 3.87 -7.20 -0.29
C VAL A 92 3.96 -7.37 -1.80
N GLY A 93 4.63 -8.41 -2.26
CA GLY A 93 4.67 -8.73 -3.69
C GLY A 93 5.71 -9.76 -4.06
N TYR A 94 6.02 -9.79 -5.35
CA TYR A 94 6.77 -10.84 -6.02
C TYR A 94 8.25 -10.47 -6.19
N GLY A 95 9.11 -11.45 -5.94
CA GLY A 95 10.56 -11.33 -6.13
C GLY A 95 11.34 -12.23 -5.18
N TRP A 96 12.64 -12.32 -5.41
CA TRP A 96 13.59 -12.96 -4.49
C TRP A 96 14.42 -11.88 -3.84
N ILE A 97 14.26 -11.71 -2.52
CA ILE A 97 14.84 -10.57 -1.81
C ILE A 97 16.31 -10.84 -1.50
N VAL A 98 17.18 -10.05 -2.11
CA VAL A 98 18.64 -10.18 -2.06
C VAL A 98 19.29 -8.80 -1.87
N HIS A 99 20.60 -8.77 -1.62
CA HIS A 99 21.43 -7.55 -1.53
C HIS A 99 20.98 -6.51 -0.48
N THR A 100 20.15 -6.89 0.49
CA THR A 100 19.58 -5.97 1.48
C THR A 100 20.65 -5.29 2.35
N LYS A 101 21.72 -6.03 2.71
CA LYS A 101 22.83 -5.51 3.51
C LYS A 101 23.69 -4.49 2.76
N ALA A 102 23.95 -4.71 1.47
CA ALA A 102 24.66 -3.74 0.65
C ALA A 102 23.85 -2.43 0.51
N ILE A 103 22.54 -2.55 0.30
CA ILE A 103 21.63 -1.39 0.24
C ILE A 103 21.63 -0.62 1.57
N GLU A 104 21.55 -1.33 2.70
CA GLU A 104 21.60 -0.74 4.04
C GLU A 104 22.90 0.04 4.27
N GLN A 105 24.05 -0.54 3.93
CA GLN A 105 25.36 0.09 4.11
C GLN A 105 25.54 1.33 3.22
N GLU A 106 25.09 1.26 1.96
CA GLU A 106 25.23 2.37 0.99
C GLU A 106 24.28 3.53 1.28
N THR A 107 23.05 3.22 1.70
CA THR A 107 21.95 4.21 1.69
C THR A 107 21.36 4.50 3.07
N GLY A 108 21.64 3.66 4.07
CA GLY A 108 20.97 3.68 5.37
C GLY A 108 19.54 3.13 5.36
N TYR A 109 18.97 2.78 4.20
CA TYR A 109 17.65 2.17 4.12
C TYR A 109 17.71 0.69 4.48
N LEU A 110 16.91 0.29 5.46
CA LEU A 110 16.85 -1.11 5.90
C LEU A 110 15.73 -1.83 5.17
N VAL A 111 16.09 -2.76 4.29
CA VAL A 111 15.15 -3.69 3.64
C VAL A 111 15.12 -5.00 4.43
N LYS A 112 13.99 -5.29 5.07
CA LYS A 112 13.79 -6.53 5.84
C LYS A 112 12.87 -7.47 5.08
N ASN A 113 13.40 -8.65 4.76
CA ASN A 113 12.60 -9.78 4.27
C ASN A 113 11.92 -10.45 5.48
N ILE A 114 10.60 -10.44 5.50
CA ILE A 114 9.80 -11.01 6.60
C ILE A 114 9.46 -12.49 6.32
N GLY A 115 9.60 -12.93 5.07
CA GLY A 115 9.29 -14.30 4.65
C GLY A 115 8.21 -14.37 3.58
N VAL A 116 7.77 -15.59 3.29
CA VAL A 116 6.71 -15.87 2.33
C VAL A 116 5.35 -15.78 3.01
N ILE A 117 4.38 -15.18 2.33
CA ILE A 117 3.03 -14.95 2.85
C ILE A 117 2.14 -16.13 2.49
N ASN A 118 1.43 -16.70 3.46
CA ASN A 118 0.44 -17.75 3.27
C ASN A 118 -1.00 -17.22 3.11
N ASN A 119 -1.25 -15.98 3.51
CA ASN A 119 -2.54 -15.31 3.38
C ASN A 119 -2.32 -13.83 3.05
N VAL A 120 -2.41 -13.51 1.76
CA VAL A 120 -2.18 -12.16 1.23
C VAL A 120 -3.22 -11.17 1.73
N GLY A 121 -4.50 -11.55 1.70
CA GLY A 121 -5.60 -10.68 2.11
C GLY A 121 -5.51 -10.25 3.57
N GLY A 122 -5.29 -11.21 4.48
CA GLY A 122 -5.16 -10.91 5.91
C GLY A 122 -3.89 -10.14 6.26
N THR A 123 -2.80 -10.38 5.53
CA THR A 123 -1.56 -9.60 5.69
C THR A 123 -1.78 -8.14 5.29
N ILE A 124 -2.39 -7.89 4.12
CA ILE A 124 -2.71 -6.54 3.66
C ILE A 124 -3.70 -5.87 4.64
N TRP A 125 -4.76 -6.58 5.04
CA TRP A 125 -5.73 -6.07 6.01
C TRP A 125 -5.05 -5.65 7.32
N TYR A 126 -4.20 -6.52 7.89
CA TYR A 126 -3.48 -6.21 9.12
C TYR A 126 -2.63 -4.95 8.97
N GLN A 127 -1.92 -4.79 7.86
CA GLN A 127 -1.17 -3.55 7.62
C GLN A 127 -2.05 -2.31 7.48
N LEU A 128 -3.26 -2.44 6.94
CA LEU A 128 -4.18 -1.32 6.81
C LEU A 128 -4.82 -0.90 8.14
N THR A 129 -4.86 -1.77 9.17
CA THR A 129 -5.45 -1.40 10.47
C THR A 129 -4.66 -0.33 11.23
N HIS A 130 -3.40 -0.09 10.84
CA HIS A 130 -2.49 0.83 11.51
C HIS A 130 -1.58 1.59 10.54
N CYS A 131 -1.95 1.66 9.26
CA CYS A 131 -1.31 2.55 8.31
C CYS A 131 -1.67 4.00 8.63
N GLY A 132 -0.76 4.93 8.36
CA GLY A 132 -0.97 6.36 8.59
C GLY A 132 -0.50 7.17 7.40
N ILE A 133 -1.38 8.01 6.85
CA ILE A 133 -1.04 8.87 5.72
C ILE A 133 -1.87 10.15 5.74
N GLN A 134 -1.30 11.24 5.23
CA GLN A 134 -1.99 12.52 5.10
C GLN A 134 -3.12 12.47 4.06
N PRO A 135 -4.18 13.29 4.21
CA PRO A 135 -5.23 13.44 3.22
C PRO A 135 -4.69 13.76 1.81
N GLY A 136 -5.39 13.27 0.79
CA GLY A 136 -5.02 13.49 -0.61
C GLY A 136 -3.92 12.56 -1.16
N ARG A 137 -3.37 11.66 -0.34
CA ARG A 137 -2.36 10.67 -0.76
C ARG A 137 -2.92 9.25 -0.75
N GLN A 138 -2.38 8.38 -1.60
CA GLN A 138 -2.79 6.97 -1.69
C GLN A 138 -2.14 6.11 -0.59
N THR A 139 -2.99 5.42 0.18
CA THR A 139 -2.59 4.45 1.20
C THR A 139 -1.97 3.19 0.60
N VAL A 140 -2.46 2.73 -0.54
CA VAL A 140 -1.89 1.57 -1.25
C VAL A 140 -1.40 2.05 -2.60
N THR A 141 -0.13 1.80 -2.88
CA THR A 141 0.50 2.18 -4.15
C THR A 141 1.19 0.97 -4.76
N TYR A 142 1.01 0.77 -6.06
CA TYR A 142 1.54 -0.39 -6.76
C TYR A 142 2.69 0.00 -7.68
N PHE A 143 3.71 -0.86 -7.77
CA PHE A 143 4.86 -0.66 -8.65
C PHE A 143 5.33 -1.95 -9.33
N GLY A 144 6.27 -1.80 -10.25
CA GLY A 144 6.82 -2.92 -11.02
C GLY A 144 5.79 -3.48 -12.01
N LEU A 145 5.58 -4.80 -12.02
CA LEU A 145 4.55 -5.42 -12.88
C LEU A 145 3.13 -5.20 -12.37
N CYS A 146 2.95 -4.86 -11.09
CA CYS A 146 1.65 -4.55 -10.50
C CYS A 146 1.25 -3.08 -10.65
N ALA A 147 2.08 -2.24 -11.28
CA ALA A 147 1.80 -0.81 -11.42
C ALA A 147 0.42 -0.57 -12.06
N LEU A 148 -0.35 0.37 -11.50
CA LEU A 148 -1.71 0.67 -11.98
C LEU A 148 -1.73 1.09 -13.45
N SER A 149 -0.69 1.75 -13.94
CA SER A 149 -0.55 2.11 -15.36
C SER A 149 -0.44 0.91 -16.30
N LYS A 150 -0.12 -0.29 -15.78
CA LYS A 150 -0.09 -1.55 -16.53
C LYS A 150 -1.40 -2.32 -16.42
N TYR A 151 -2.32 -1.90 -15.55
CA TYR A 151 -3.62 -2.52 -15.44
C TYR A 151 -4.47 -2.14 -16.65
N LYS A 152 -4.89 -3.17 -17.40
CA LYS A 152 -5.90 -3.05 -18.45
C LYS A 152 -7.22 -3.45 -17.84
N SER A 153 -8.09 -2.47 -17.55
CA SER A 153 -9.42 -2.77 -17.06
C SER A 153 -10.15 -3.66 -18.07
N PRO A 154 -10.87 -4.69 -17.62
CA PRO A 154 -11.86 -5.35 -18.46
C PRO A 154 -12.75 -4.28 -19.10
N PRO A 155 -13.16 -4.45 -20.37
CA PRO A 155 -14.12 -3.53 -20.96
C PRO A 155 -15.35 -3.51 -20.06
N VAL A 156 -15.69 -2.32 -19.58
CA VAL A 156 -16.96 -2.12 -18.86
C VAL A 156 -18.05 -2.56 -19.84
N PRO A 157 -18.97 -3.46 -19.43
CA PRO A 157 -20.11 -3.79 -20.27
C PRO A 157 -20.75 -2.46 -20.68
N LYS A 158 -20.84 -2.20 -21.99
CA LYS A 158 -21.58 -1.02 -22.44
C LYS A 158 -23.00 -1.24 -21.96
N GLU A 159 -23.44 -0.43 -21.00
CA GLU A 159 -24.86 -0.31 -20.71
C GLU A 159 -25.50 0.13 -22.01
N LEU A 160 -26.22 -0.78 -22.64
CA LEU A 160 -27.09 -0.42 -23.75
C LEU A 160 -28.11 0.52 -23.10
N ASN A 161 -28.12 1.78 -23.55
CA ASN A 161 -29.18 2.69 -23.18
C ASN A 161 -30.46 2.14 -23.80
N LEU A 162 -31.18 1.27 -23.11
CA LEU A 162 -32.41 0.69 -23.62
C LEU A 162 -33.58 1.61 -23.29
N CYS A 163 -34.50 1.77 -24.24
CA CYS A 163 -35.74 2.48 -24.00
C CYS A 163 -36.53 1.76 -22.90
N PRO A 164 -36.95 2.44 -21.82
CA PRO A 164 -37.70 1.80 -20.72
C PRO A 164 -39.09 1.31 -21.14
N ILE A 165 -39.60 1.74 -22.30
CA ILE A 165 -40.93 1.37 -22.81
C ILE A 165 -40.85 0.15 -23.74
N CYS A 166 -39.87 0.12 -24.66
CA CYS A 166 -39.82 -0.90 -25.71
C CYS A 166 -38.53 -1.74 -25.75
N GLY A 167 -37.54 -1.43 -24.91
CA GLY A 167 -36.28 -2.16 -24.87
C GLY A 167 -35.35 -1.96 -26.07
N ALA A 168 -35.69 -1.06 -27.01
CA ALA A 168 -34.83 -0.73 -28.14
C ALA A 168 -33.59 0.07 -27.71
N ILE A 169 -32.46 -0.08 -28.41
CA ILE A 169 -31.24 0.68 -28.15
C ILE A 169 -31.47 2.16 -28.51
N MET A 170 -31.45 3.02 -27.50
CA MET A 170 -31.47 4.47 -27.64
C MET A 170 -30.10 4.97 -28.08
N ARG A 171 -30.09 5.83 -29.10
CA ARG A 171 -28.92 6.60 -29.49
C ARG A 171 -28.98 7.96 -28.82
N ARG A 172 -27.83 8.46 -28.38
CA ARG A 172 -27.73 9.84 -27.88
C ARG A 172 -28.06 10.76 -29.07
N TYR A 173 -29.03 11.66 -28.89
CA TYR A 173 -29.27 12.72 -29.88
C TYR A 173 -28.00 13.57 -30.00
N GLN A 174 -27.45 13.65 -31.20
CA GLN A 174 -26.44 14.65 -31.56
C GLN A 174 -27.14 15.65 -32.46
N ASP A 175 -27.17 16.91 -32.05
CA ASP A 175 -27.67 17.97 -32.90
C ASP A 175 -26.70 18.16 -34.07
N GLU A 176 -27.12 17.78 -35.27
CA GLU A 176 -26.31 17.89 -36.49
C GLU A 176 -25.97 19.36 -36.83
N THR A 177 -26.63 20.32 -36.17
CA THR A 177 -26.37 21.76 -36.35
C THR A 177 -25.30 22.31 -35.39
N GLN A 178 -24.89 21.58 -34.34
CA GLN A 178 -23.76 21.96 -33.49
C GLN A 178 -22.44 21.60 -34.18
N THR A 179 -21.97 22.52 -35.01
CA THR A 179 -20.61 22.49 -35.56
C THR A 179 -19.69 23.36 -34.70
N GLY A 180 -18.62 22.76 -34.16
CA GLY A 180 -17.57 23.49 -33.43
C GLY A 180 -17.29 22.95 -32.02
N PRO A 181 -16.07 23.18 -31.49
CA PRO A 181 -15.73 22.79 -30.12
C PRO A 181 -16.54 23.62 -29.10
N PRO A 182 -16.86 23.04 -27.92
CA PRO A 182 -17.47 23.82 -26.84
C PRO A 182 -16.55 24.99 -26.46
N PRO A 183 -17.12 26.12 -25.99
CA PRO A 183 -16.30 27.23 -25.50
C PRO A 183 -15.40 26.74 -24.35
N PRO A 184 -14.16 27.26 -24.25
CA PRO A 184 -13.25 26.87 -23.18
C PRO A 184 -13.90 27.18 -21.81
N PRO A 185 -13.70 26.31 -20.80
CA PRO A 185 -14.16 26.59 -19.45
C PRO A 185 -13.48 27.86 -18.93
N TRP A 186 -14.28 28.77 -18.37
CA TRP A 186 -13.84 29.94 -17.61
C TRP A 186 -13.07 29.55 -16.35
#